data_AF-A0ABD2MD56-F1
#
_entry.id   AF-A0ABD2MD56-F1
#
_cell.length_a   1.000
_cell.length_b   1.000
_cell.length_c   1.000
_cell.angle_alpha   90.00
_cell.angle_beta   90.00
_cell.angle_gamma   90.00
#
_symmetry.space_group_name_H-M   'P 1'
#
loop_
_entity.id
_entity.type
_entity.pdbx_description
1 polymer ?
#
loop_
_entity_poly.entity_id
_entity_poly.type
_entity_poly.pdbx_seq_one_letter_code
_entity_poly.pdbx_strand_id
1 'polypeptide(L)'
;MDSIIRQLIEKNRLRIVRFAFVFPPQNIGAFYFEVKIVKLKSEMSDSHCDFGIGIGFVTKNTPLCHQMPGKFPGTFAYFNDGHFYGQLAKENVFKVSFNSDAKFQIGDVVGCGIDLSSKQIIFTKNGVRLTSSPTFFVDSIDGLQPAVSFLNPGDEIEANFGPTFKFDFLIEKV
;
A
#
# COMPACT_ATOMS: atom_id res chain seq x y z
N MET A 1 -1.33 23.40 -3.83
CA MET A 1 -0.27 22.74 -3.04
C MET A 1 -0.14 21.37 -3.66
N ASP A 2 0.90 21.14 -4.46
CA ASP A 2 1.04 19.89 -5.22
C ASP A 2 1.15 18.72 -4.23
N SER A 3 0.17 17.83 -4.27
CA SER A 3 0.04 16.64 -3.42
C SER A 3 0.74 15.41 -4.00
N ILE A 4 1.36 15.58 -5.17
CA ILE A 4 2.04 14.52 -5.90
C ILE A 4 3.52 14.52 -5.51
N ILE A 5 3.95 13.44 -4.87
CA ILE A 5 5.34 13.20 -4.51
C ILE A 5 5.91 12.17 -5.47
N ARG A 6 6.93 12.56 -6.25
CA ARG A 6 7.74 11.62 -7.03
C ARG A 6 8.85 11.03 -6.17
N GLN A 7 9.06 9.72 -6.30
CA GLN A 7 10.13 9.05 -5.58
C GLN A 7 10.86 8.02 -6.42
N LEU A 8 12.19 8.16 -6.45
CA LEU A 8 13.15 7.25 -7.08
C LEU A 8 14.04 6.62 -6.01
N ILE A 9 14.29 5.31 -6.10
CA ILE A 9 15.19 4.59 -5.19
C ILE A 9 16.47 4.14 -5.91
N GLU A 10 17.62 4.67 -5.55
CA GLU A 10 18.89 4.44 -6.27
C GLU A 10 19.79 3.32 -5.69
N LYS A 11 19.44 2.67 -4.57
CA LYS A 11 20.35 1.71 -3.86
C LYS A 11 19.78 0.28 -3.74
N ASN A 12 20.66 -0.73 -3.86
CA ASN A 12 20.43 -2.20 -3.79
C ASN A 12 19.89 -2.79 -2.47
N ARG A 13 18.96 -2.12 -1.78
CA ARG A 13 18.35 -2.69 -0.55
C ARG A 13 16.86 -2.39 -0.54
N LEU A 14 16.07 -3.34 -0.01
CA LEU A 14 14.66 -3.13 0.31
C LEU A 14 14.52 -1.89 1.22
N ARG A 15 13.72 -0.93 0.77
CA ARG A 15 13.43 0.30 1.50
C ARG A 15 11.94 0.48 1.67
N ILE A 16 11.55 0.84 2.88
CA ILE A 16 10.22 1.36 3.18
C ILE A 16 10.33 2.87 3.24
N VAL A 17 9.50 3.56 2.46
CA VAL A 17 9.27 4.99 2.61
C VAL A 17 7.95 5.14 3.33
N ARG A 18 7.98 5.90 4.43
CA ARG A 18 6.80 6.33 5.15
C ARG A 18 6.52 7.77 4.81
N PHE A 19 5.25 8.10 4.63
CA PHE A 19 4.84 9.48 4.52
C PHE A 19 4.46 9.98 5.91
N ALA A 20 4.99 11.14 6.28
CA ALA A 20 4.57 11.83 7.49
C ALA A 20 3.12 12.29 7.27
N PHE A 21 2.19 11.62 7.94
CA PHE A 21 0.77 11.92 7.84
C PHE A 21 0.14 11.89 9.23
N VAL A 22 -0.73 12.86 9.48
CA VAL A 22 -1.59 12.88 10.66
C VAL A 22 -2.98 12.57 10.16
N PHE A 23 -3.57 11.48 10.66
CA PHE A 23 -4.95 11.16 10.30
C PHE A 23 -5.86 12.35 10.62
N PRO A 24 -6.77 12.73 9.70
CA PRO A 24 -7.78 13.71 10.03
C PRO A 24 -8.58 13.22 11.26
N PRO A 25 -9.19 14.14 12.03
CA PRO A 25 -10.07 13.77 13.14
C PRO A 25 -11.07 12.69 12.71
N GLN A 26 -11.35 11.73 13.58
CA GLN A 26 -12.06 10.45 13.31
C GLN A 26 -13.47 10.57 12.67
N ASN A 27 -13.96 11.79 12.40
CA ASN A 27 -15.28 12.10 11.85
C ASN A 27 -15.30 12.30 10.32
N ILE A 28 -14.21 12.04 9.58
CA ILE A 28 -14.20 12.15 8.10
C ILE A 28 -13.93 10.78 7.48
N GLY A 29 -15.02 10.05 7.18
CA GLY A 29 -15.14 8.93 6.23
C GLY A 29 -13.98 7.93 6.12
N ALA A 30 -12.90 8.30 5.44
CA ALA A 30 -11.76 7.44 5.15
C ALA A 30 -10.48 8.28 4.97
N PHE A 31 -9.32 7.65 5.20
CA PHE A 31 -8.05 8.13 4.67
C PHE A 31 -7.66 7.28 3.47
N TYR A 32 -7.15 7.90 2.40
CA TYR A 32 -6.80 7.21 1.16
C TYR A 32 -5.70 7.96 0.40
N PHE A 33 -4.87 7.19 -0.30
CA PHE A 33 -3.85 7.69 -1.20
C PHE A 33 -3.71 6.78 -2.41
N GLU A 34 -3.29 7.35 -3.53
CA GLU A 34 -3.00 6.62 -4.76
C GLU A 34 -1.50 6.64 -5.07
N VAL A 35 -1.04 5.60 -5.73
CA VAL A 35 0.33 5.45 -6.20
C VAL A 35 0.25 5.06 -7.67
N LYS A 36 0.78 5.93 -8.54
CA LYS A 36 0.97 5.61 -9.94
C LYS A 36 2.34 5.00 -10.14
N ILE A 37 2.38 3.87 -10.84
CA ILE A 37 3.61 3.16 -11.14
C ILE A 37 4.27 3.78 -12.37
N VAL A 38 5.38 4.47 -12.15
CA VAL A 38 6.12 5.17 -13.23
C VAL A 38 7.14 4.24 -13.87
N LYS A 39 7.83 3.44 -13.06
CA LYS A 39 8.83 2.48 -13.54
C LYS A 39 8.89 1.25 -12.64
N LEU A 40 8.94 0.08 -13.27
CA LEU A 40 9.28 -1.19 -12.64
C LEU A 40 10.52 -1.73 -13.34
N LYS A 41 11.57 -2.02 -12.57
CA LYS A 41 12.84 -2.45 -13.17
C LYS A 41 12.76 -3.88 -13.73
N SER A 42 11.99 -4.78 -13.12
CA SER A 42 11.87 -6.21 -13.45
C SER A 42 13.04 -6.77 -14.27
N GLU A 43 14.25 -6.76 -13.70
CA GLU A 43 15.30 -7.61 -14.26
C GLU A 43 15.16 -8.96 -13.58
N MET A 44 14.62 -9.91 -14.35
CA MET A 44 14.51 -11.32 -14.02
C MET A 44 15.83 -11.79 -13.39
N SER A 45 15.77 -12.20 -12.13
CA SER A 45 16.69 -13.22 -11.64
C SER A 45 15.84 -14.41 -11.24
N ASP A 46 16.30 -15.62 -11.57
CA ASP A 46 15.67 -16.94 -11.41
C ASP A 46 15.19 -17.33 -9.99
N SER A 47 15.05 -16.37 -9.07
CA SER A 47 14.56 -16.60 -7.72
C SER A 47 13.05 -16.38 -7.65
N HIS A 48 12.32 -17.40 -7.20
CA HIS A 48 10.86 -17.50 -7.04
C HIS A 48 10.15 -16.46 -6.11
N CYS A 49 10.67 -15.24 -5.97
CA CYS A 49 10.15 -14.20 -5.07
C CYS A 49 10.25 -12.79 -5.70
N ASP A 50 9.73 -12.59 -6.90
CA ASP A 50 9.72 -11.29 -7.62
C ASP A 50 8.67 -10.32 -7.06
N PHE A 51 8.83 -9.91 -5.80
CA PHE A 51 8.11 -8.74 -5.28
C PHE A 51 8.88 -7.48 -5.71
N GLY A 52 8.21 -6.50 -6.31
CA GLY A 52 8.80 -5.23 -6.75
C GLY A 52 8.40 -4.04 -5.87
N ILE A 53 7.12 -3.67 -5.93
CA ILE A 53 6.55 -2.53 -5.18
C ILE A 53 5.43 -3.03 -4.29
N GLY A 54 5.45 -2.62 -3.02
CA GLY A 54 4.38 -2.90 -2.06
C GLY A 54 3.77 -1.59 -1.55
N ILE A 55 2.45 -1.51 -1.49
CA ILE A 55 1.71 -0.31 -1.09
C ILE A 55 0.82 -0.66 0.09
N GLY A 56 0.84 0.14 1.15
CA GLY A 56 -0.05 -0.09 2.28
C GLY A 56 0.25 0.76 3.51
N PHE A 57 0.13 0.13 4.68
CA PHE A 57 0.30 0.79 5.97
C PHE A 57 1.32 0.06 6.83
N VAL A 58 2.12 0.84 7.55
CA VAL A 58 3.07 0.35 8.55
C VAL A 58 2.88 1.07 9.87
N THR A 59 3.35 0.48 10.97
CA THR A 59 3.38 1.19 12.25
C THR A 59 4.66 2.02 12.35
N LYS A 60 4.70 3.05 13.20
CA LYS A 60 5.91 3.84 13.48
C LYS A 60 7.13 3.00 13.92
N ASN A 61 6.87 1.81 14.48
CA ASN A 61 7.90 0.91 15.00
C ASN A 61 8.47 -0.06 13.95
N THR A 62 7.88 -0.13 12.75
CA THR A 62 8.40 -1.00 11.68
C THR A 62 9.85 -0.61 11.27
N PRO A 63 10.79 -1.55 11.20
CA PRO A 63 12.11 -1.28 10.61
C PRO A 63 11.99 -0.78 9.17
N LEU A 64 12.73 0.27 8.80
CA LEU A 64 12.66 0.89 7.45
C LEU A 64 13.46 0.13 6.37
N CYS A 65 14.28 -0.84 6.78
CA CYS A 65 15.17 -1.57 5.90
C CYS A 65 15.08 -3.08 6.16
N HIS A 66 15.43 -3.84 5.13
CA HIS A 66 15.61 -5.30 5.18
C HIS A 66 14.35 -6.14 5.47
N GLN A 67 13.15 -5.55 5.50
CA GLN A 67 11.91 -6.32 5.71
C GLN A 67 10.70 -5.80 4.92
N MET A 68 9.76 -6.71 4.62
CA MET A 68 8.57 -6.46 3.80
C MET A 68 7.39 -5.98 4.66
N PRO A 69 6.73 -4.85 4.30
CA PRO A 69 5.42 -4.51 4.85
C PRO A 69 4.43 -5.68 4.74
N GLY A 70 3.62 -5.88 5.78
CA GLY A 70 2.69 -7.01 5.88
C GLY A 70 3.23 -8.22 6.66
N LYS A 71 4.56 -8.31 6.89
CA LYS A 71 5.19 -9.36 7.71
C LYS A 71 5.49 -8.93 9.16
N PHE A 72 5.15 -7.71 9.53
CA PHE A 72 5.29 -7.19 10.90
C PHE A 72 3.95 -6.90 11.54
N PRO A 73 3.80 -7.11 12.87
CA PRO A 73 2.56 -6.80 13.59
C PRO A 73 2.01 -5.40 13.28
N GLY A 74 0.74 -5.34 12.88
CA GLY A 74 0.03 -4.11 12.56
C GLY A 74 0.40 -3.49 11.21
N THR A 75 0.99 -4.28 10.30
CA THR A 75 1.34 -3.81 8.95
C THR A 75 0.57 -4.57 7.88
N PHE A 76 0.28 -3.88 6.78
CA PHE A 76 -0.55 -4.37 5.67
C PHE A 76 0.03 -3.88 4.35
N ALA A 77 0.04 -4.72 3.33
CA ALA A 77 0.55 -4.33 2.02
C ALA A 77 -0.05 -5.14 0.88
N TYR A 78 -0.17 -4.48 -0.26
CA TYR A 78 -0.55 -5.01 -1.54
C TYR A 78 0.63 -4.84 -2.51
N PHE A 79 1.11 -5.96 -3.06
CA PHE A 79 2.28 -6.00 -3.94
C PHE A 79 1.91 -6.12 -5.42
N ASN A 80 2.82 -5.67 -6.28
CA ASN A 80 2.66 -5.62 -7.74
C ASN A 80 2.40 -6.97 -8.39
N ASP A 81 2.83 -8.06 -7.75
CA ASP A 81 2.62 -9.41 -8.20
C ASP A 81 1.25 -9.98 -7.80
N GLY A 82 0.37 -9.17 -7.17
CA GLY A 82 -0.99 -9.55 -6.81
C GLY A 82 -1.12 -10.17 -5.41
N HIS A 83 -0.05 -10.18 -4.62
CA HIS A 83 -0.10 -10.62 -3.23
C HIS A 83 -0.58 -9.53 -2.28
N PHE A 84 -1.37 -9.94 -1.30
CA PHE A 84 -1.75 -9.12 -0.14
C PHE A 84 -1.21 -9.77 1.12
N TYR A 85 -0.57 -8.96 1.96
CA TYR A 85 0.00 -9.37 3.24
C TYR A 85 -0.57 -8.53 4.37
N GLY A 86 -0.86 -9.16 5.49
CA GLY A 86 -1.26 -8.47 6.71
C GLY A 86 -0.93 -9.28 7.95
N GLN A 87 -0.26 -8.68 8.92
CA GLN A 87 -0.03 -9.30 10.23
C GLN A 87 -0.93 -8.60 11.25
N LEU A 88 -1.96 -9.28 11.71
CA LEU A 88 -2.88 -8.74 12.72
C LEU A 88 -2.18 -8.72 14.08
N ALA A 89 -2.05 -7.54 14.70
CA ALA A 89 -1.20 -7.34 15.86
C ALA A 89 -1.68 -8.11 17.10
N LYS A 90 -2.99 -8.10 17.39
CA LYS A 90 -3.55 -8.83 18.55
C LYS A 90 -3.65 -10.33 18.37
N GLU A 91 -3.94 -10.78 17.15
CA GLU A 91 -4.17 -12.20 16.88
C GLU A 91 -2.85 -12.96 16.60
N ASN A 92 -1.75 -12.22 16.36
CA ASN A 92 -0.50 -12.75 15.84
C ASN A 92 -0.69 -13.63 14.58
N VAL A 93 -1.73 -13.33 13.80
CA VAL A 93 -2.09 -14.05 12.59
C VAL A 93 -1.50 -13.34 11.38
N PHE A 94 -0.67 -14.07 10.65
CA PHE A 94 -0.23 -13.69 9.31
C PHE A 94 -1.30 -14.10 8.30
N LYS A 95 -1.80 -13.13 7.53
CA LYS A 95 -2.70 -13.36 6.41
C LYS A 95 -1.97 -13.06 5.11
N VAL A 96 -2.00 -14.04 4.21
CA VAL A 96 -1.55 -13.90 2.84
C VAL A 96 -2.68 -14.32 1.91
N SER A 97 -2.84 -13.60 0.81
CA SER A 97 -3.69 -14.01 -0.29
C SER A 97 -3.08 -13.55 -1.60
N PHE A 98 -3.52 -14.15 -2.69
CA PHE A 98 -3.07 -13.84 -4.04
C PHE A 98 -4.28 -13.70 -4.95
N ASN A 99 -4.28 -12.66 -5.78
CA ASN A 99 -5.20 -12.54 -6.90
C ASN A 99 -4.42 -12.13 -8.16
N SER A 100 -4.50 -12.94 -9.21
CA SER A 100 -3.89 -12.64 -10.50
C SER A 100 -4.40 -11.35 -11.13
N ASP A 101 -5.68 -11.03 -10.95
CA ASP A 101 -6.31 -9.82 -11.51
C ASP A 101 -5.87 -8.56 -10.75
N ALA A 102 -5.37 -8.75 -9.53
CA ALA A 102 -4.75 -7.72 -8.71
C ALA A 102 -3.25 -7.53 -9.05
N LYS A 103 -2.67 -8.18 -10.04
CA LYS A 103 -1.31 -7.79 -10.49
C LYS A 103 -1.34 -6.35 -11.03
N PHE A 104 -0.31 -5.56 -10.75
CA PHE A 104 -0.20 -4.21 -11.30
C PHE A 104 1.17 -3.95 -11.92
N GLN A 105 1.19 -3.08 -12.92
CA GLN A 105 2.36 -2.81 -13.75
C GLN A 105 2.53 -1.30 -14.02
N ILE A 106 3.54 -0.97 -14.82
CA ILE A 106 3.81 0.41 -15.25
C ILE A 106 2.54 1.02 -15.86
N GLY A 107 2.21 2.24 -15.43
CA GLY A 107 1.02 2.98 -15.85
C GLY A 107 -0.23 2.74 -15.00
N ASP A 108 -0.29 1.68 -14.20
CA ASP A 108 -1.40 1.45 -13.28
C ASP A 108 -1.40 2.47 -12.13
N VAL A 109 -2.60 2.81 -11.67
CA VAL A 109 -2.84 3.58 -10.45
C VAL A 109 -3.38 2.65 -9.38
N VAL A 110 -2.66 2.51 -8.28
CA VAL A 110 -3.02 1.62 -7.17
C VAL A 110 -3.31 2.47 -5.95
N GLY A 111 -4.48 2.28 -5.36
CA GLY A 111 -4.86 3.02 -4.16
C GLY A 111 -4.91 2.13 -2.93
N CYS A 112 -4.55 2.73 -1.80
CA CYS A 112 -4.70 2.14 -0.48
C CYS A 112 -5.35 3.14 0.46
N GLY A 113 -6.27 2.67 1.29
CA GLY A 113 -6.92 3.48 2.29
C GLY A 113 -7.41 2.69 3.48
N ILE A 114 -8.02 3.43 4.39
CA ILE A 114 -8.67 2.91 5.58
C ILE A 114 -10.00 3.64 5.76
N ASP A 115 -11.07 2.87 5.87
CA ASP A 115 -12.34 3.37 6.40
C ASP A 115 -12.14 3.61 7.91
N LEU A 116 -12.26 4.86 8.35
CA LEU A 116 -11.99 5.23 9.74
C LEU A 116 -13.10 4.77 10.70
N SER A 117 -14.30 4.53 10.19
CA SER A 117 -15.44 4.04 10.97
C SER A 117 -15.33 2.54 11.24
N SER A 118 -15.07 1.75 10.19
CA SER A 118 -14.96 0.29 10.28
C SER A 118 -13.54 -0.19 10.59
N LYS A 119 -12.54 0.70 10.47
CA LYS A 119 -11.10 0.39 10.55
C LYS A 119 -10.64 -0.63 9.50
N GLN A 120 -11.39 -0.78 8.40
CA GLN A 120 -11.09 -1.71 7.33
C GLN A 120 -10.08 -1.11 6.35
N ILE A 121 -9.06 -1.88 5.95
CA ILE A 121 -8.16 -1.51 4.85
C ILE A 121 -8.86 -1.71 3.51
N ILE A 122 -8.64 -0.76 2.61
CA ILE A 122 -9.22 -0.70 1.27
C ILE A 122 -8.08 -0.73 0.25
N PHE A 123 -8.20 -1.59 -0.76
CA PHE A 123 -7.33 -1.58 -1.93
C PHE A 123 -8.12 -1.35 -3.21
N THR A 124 -7.51 -0.62 -4.14
CA THR A 124 -8.12 -0.29 -5.43
C THR A 124 -7.04 -0.37 -6.51
N LYS A 125 -7.46 -0.67 -7.74
CA LYS A 125 -6.62 -0.63 -8.93
C LYS A 125 -7.40 0.07 -10.03
N ASN A 126 -6.78 1.08 -10.64
CA ASN A 126 -7.33 1.85 -11.75
C ASN A 126 -8.74 2.40 -11.51
N GLY A 127 -9.01 2.84 -10.28
CA GLY A 127 -10.30 3.41 -9.90
C GLY A 127 -11.38 2.38 -9.57
N VAL A 128 -11.04 1.09 -9.47
CA VAL A 128 -11.95 0.01 -9.09
C VAL A 128 -11.49 -0.63 -7.79
N ARG A 129 -12.41 -0.87 -6.85
CA ARG A 129 -12.09 -1.57 -5.61
C ARG A 129 -11.83 -3.06 -5.84
N LEU A 130 -10.82 -3.57 -5.15
CA LEU A 130 -10.46 -4.99 -5.19
C LEU A 130 -11.29 -5.75 -4.15
N THR A 131 -12.53 -6.12 -4.49
CA THR A 131 -13.45 -6.86 -3.60
C THR A 131 -12.97 -8.27 -3.23
N SER A 132 -12.12 -8.85 -4.06
CA SER A 132 -11.44 -10.13 -3.79
C SER A 132 -10.28 -10.01 -2.79
N SER A 133 -9.91 -8.79 -2.40
CA SER A 133 -8.82 -8.60 -1.44
C SER A 133 -9.24 -9.11 -0.05
N PRO A 134 -8.30 -9.64 0.74
CA PRO A 134 -8.58 -10.12 2.07
C PRO A 134 -9.03 -8.95 2.95
N THR A 135 -10.05 -9.20 3.77
CA THR A 135 -10.51 -8.21 4.73
C THR A 135 -9.49 -8.07 5.86
N PHE A 136 -8.82 -6.92 5.91
CA PHE A 136 -7.96 -6.53 7.01
C PHE A 136 -8.62 -5.43 7.85
N PHE A 137 -8.64 -5.62 9.17
CA PHE A 137 -9.06 -4.62 10.14
C PHE A 137 -7.86 -4.20 10.97
N VAL A 138 -7.69 -2.89 11.18
CA VAL A 138 -6.64 -2.38 12.06
C VAL A 138 -7.16 -2.27 13.49
N ASP A 139 -6.31 -2.61 14.46
CA ASP A 139 -6.65 -2.47 15.88
C ASP A 139 -6.77 -1.00 16.29
N SER A 140 -5.79 -0.20 15.88
CA SER A 140 -5.72 1.25 16.10
C SER A 140 -5.14 1.94 14.87
N ILE A 141 -5.59 3.18 14.64
CA ILE A 141 -5.01 4.10 13.66
C ILE A 141 -3.82 4.88 14.23
N ASP A 142 -3.63 4.82 15.56
CA ASP A 142 -2.58 5.59 16.25
C ASP A 142 -1.19 5.10 15.83
N GLY A 143 -0.42 5.99 15.20
CA GLY A 143 0.92 5.69 14.72
C GLY A 143 0.97 4.74 13.52
N LEU A 144 -0.17 4.48 12.87
CA LEU A 144 -0.23 3.88 11.55
C LEU A 144 0.17 4.94 10.51
N GLN A 145 0.95 4.56 9.50
CA GLN A 145 1.46 5.49 8.49
C GLN A 145 1.32 4.88 7.10
N PRO A 146 0.83 5.64 6.11
CA PRO A 146 0.91 5.22 4.71
C PRO A 146 2.37 4.98 4.33
N ALA A 147 2.60 3.92 3.56
CA ALA A 147 3.93 3.53 3.15
C ALA A 147 3.95 2.86 1.78
N VAL A 148 5.08 3.02 1.11
CA VAL A 148 5.45 2.27 -0.09
C VAL A 148 6.80 1.60 0.17
N SER A 149 6.90 0.32 -0.17
CA SER A 149 8.14 -0.43 -0.15
C SER A 149 8.63 -0.72 -1.56
N PHE A 150 9.93 -0.59 -1.75
CA PHE A 150 10.63 -0.85 -3.00
C PHE A 150 11.64 -1.96 -2.78
N LEU A 151 11.54 -3.04 -3.55
CA LEU A 151 12.49 -4.13 -3.55
C LEU A 151 13.58 -3.93 -4.60
N ASN A 152 13.21 -3.38 -5.76
CA ASN A 152 14.14 -3.19 -6.86
C ASN A 152 14.66 -1.74 -6.92
N PRO A 153 15.98 -1.56 -6.97
CA PRO A 153 16.59 -0.26 -7.23
C PRO A 153 16.21 0.22 -8.63
N GLY A 154 15.80 1.47 -8.75
CA GLY A 154 15.36 2.08 -10.00
C GLY A 154 13.86 1.99 -10.27
N ASP A 155 13.08 1.37 -9.37
CA ASP A 155 11.63 1.52 -9.35
C ASP A 155 11.27 2.99 -9.04
N GLU A 156 10.22 3.48 -9.69
CA GLU A 156 9.76 4.87 -9.57
C GLU A 156 8.24 4.93 -9.45
N ILE A 157 7.76 5.79 -8.54
CA ILE A 157 6.32 6.04 -8.34
C ILE A 157 6.01 7.53 -8.20
N GLU A 158 4.75 7.86 -8.47
CA GLU A 158 4.09 9.11 -8.14
C GLU A 158 3.02 8.84 -7.08
N ALA A 159 3.21 9.31 -5.84
CA ALA A 159 2.22 9.19 -4.77
C ALA A 159 1.32 10.42 -4.74
N ASN A 160 0.00 10.22 -4.70
CA ASN A 160 -1.03 11.25 -4.68
C ASN A 160 -1.84 11.13 -3.38
N PHE A 161 -1.79 12.18 -2.55
CA PHE A 161 -2.54 12.27 -1.28
C PHE A 161 -3.84 13.09 -1.40
N GLY A 162 -4.35 13.27 -2.62
CA GLY A 162 -5.59 13.97 -2.91
C GLY A 162 -5.39 15.43 -3.31
N PRO A 163 -6.46 16.21 -3.52
CA PRO A 163 -7.85 15.83 -3.28
C PRO A 163 -8.45 14.99 -4.42
N THR A 164 -7.85 14.99 -5.61
CA THR A 164 -8.39 14.29 -6.78
C THR A 164 -7.79 12.90 -6.89
N PHE A 165 -8.64 11.88 -6.98
CA PHE A 165 -8.25 10.48 -7.14
C PHE A 165 -8.86 9.89 -8.40
N LYS A 166 -8.30 8.79 -8.90
CA LYS A 166 -8.93 7.97 -9.96
C LYS A 166 -10.08 7.13 -9.40
N PHE A 167 -9.97 6.66 -8.16
CA PHE A 167 -11.08 6.03 -7.45
C PHE A 167 -12.13 7.05 -7.03
N ASP A 168 -13.39 6.80 -7.38
CA ASP A 168 -14.52 7.62 -7.00
C ASP A 168 -15.27 7.01 -5.82
N PHE A 169 -15.15 7.66 -4.65
CA PHE A 169 -15.82 7.26 -3.41
C PHE A 169 -17.35 7.40 -3.46
N LEU A 170 -17.90 8.20 -4.37
CA LEU A 170 -19.34 8.46 -4.46
C LEU A 170 -20.09 7.34 -5.18
N ILE A 171 -19.41 6.60 -6.07
CA ILE A 171 -20.02 5.56 -6.89
C ILE A 171 -20.22 4.25 -6.10
N GLU A 172 -19.42 3.97 -5.07
CA GLU A 172 -19.53 2.72 -4.28
C GLU A 172 -20.50 2.77 -3.09
N LYS A 173 -21.13 3.91 -2.78
CA LYS A 173 -22.10 4.03 -1.67
C LYS A 173 -23.56 3.70 -2.06
N VAL A 174 -23.78 2.94 -3.14
CA VAL A 174 -25.11 2.55 -3.64
C VAL A 174 -25.41 1.09 -3.32
#